data_AF-A0A975CCT9-F1
#
_entry.id   AF-A0A975CCT9-F1
#
_cell.length_a   1.000
_cell.length_b   1.000
_cell.length_c   1.000
_cell.angle_alpha   90.00
_cell.angle_beta   90.00
_cell.angle_gamma   90.00
#
_symmetry.space_group_name_H-M   'P 1'
#
loop_
_entity.id
_entity.type
_entity.pdbx_description
1 polymer ?
#
loop_
_entity_poly.entity_id
_entity_poly.type
_entity_poly.pdbx_seq_one_letter_code
_entity_poly.pdbx_strand_id
1 'polypeptide(L)'
;MGNLSAFLAQNVMKVENIKYAASKRIVQEGKPVEWEIGAITGEEDEALRKECTKRVPVPGKRNAFIPETDFTKYLSKLVVKCTIFPNLNDAELQNSYGVMGAEELVKTMLTPGEYADYAAKVQEVNGFNIPLDEAVEEAKN
;
A
#
# COMPACT_ATOMS: atom_id res chain seq x y z
N MET A 1 34.23 -4.51 -15.37
CA MET A 1 33.17 -5.49 -15.67
C MET A 1 32.35 -5.66 -14.40
N GLY A 2 31.09 -5.20 -14.38
CA GLY A 2 30.27 -5.25 -13.16
C GLY A 2 29.91 -6.69 -12.82
N ASN A 3 30.20 -7.11 -11.59
CA ASN A 3 29.90 -8.45 -11.10
C ASN A 3 28.39 -8.52 -10.77
N LEU A 4 27.67 -9.47 -11.38
CA LEU A 4 26.23 -9.68 -11.15
C LEU A 4 25.88 -10.14 -9.73
N SER A 5 26.88 -10.51 -8.91
CA SER A 5 26.70 -10.96 -7.53
C SER A 5 25.82 -10.01 -6.70
N ALA A 6 25.98 -8.69 -6.86
CA ALA A 6 25.20 -7.72 -6.10
C ALA A 6 23.68 -7.76 -6.36
N PHE A 7 23.24 -8.33 -7.49
CA PHE A 7 21.83 -8.41 -7.89
C PHE A 7 21.17 -9.75 -7.53
N LEU A 8 21.93 -10.71 -6.97
CA LEU A 8 21.36 -11.98 -6.56
C LEU A 8 20.48 -11.79 -5.33
N ALA A 9 19.33 -12.47 -5.27
CA ALA A 9 18.31 -12.26 -4.23
C ALA A 9 18.83 -12.38 -2.78
N GLN A 10 19.85 -13.20 -2.55
CA GLN A 10 20.50 -13.34 -1.24
C GLN A 10 21.40 -12.17 -0.86
N ASN A 11 21.83 -11.38 -1.83
CA ASN A 11 22.75 -10.24 -1.66
C ASN A 11 22.03 -8.89 -1.70
N VAL A 12 20.76 -8.86 -2.14
CA VAL A 12 19.92 -7.66 -2.10
C VAL A 12 19.30 -7.54 -0.70
N MET A 13 19.45 -6.37 -0.09
CA MET A 13 18.82 -6.06 1.20
C MET A 13 17.30 -6.18 1.07
N LYS A 14 16.69 -6.94 1.99
CA LYS A 14 15.24 -7.06 2.03
C LYS A 14 14.65 -5.78 2.60
N VAL A 15 13.54 -5.34 2.02
CA VAL A 15 12.74 -4.28 2.61
C VAL A 15 12.07 -4.88 3.85
N GLU A 16 12.46 -4.40 5.04
CA GLU A 16 11.86 -4.83 6.29
C GLU A 16 10.48 -4.21 6.48
N ASN A 17 9.59 -4.94 7.16
CA ASN A 17 8.30 -4.40 7.52
C ASN A 17 8.49 -3.29 8.56
N ILE A 18 7.78 -2.18 8.40
CA ILE A 18 7.84 -1.08 9.34
C ILE A 18 6.62 -1.09 10.25
N LYS A 19 6.76 -0.44 11.42
CA LYS A 19 5.67 -0.20 12.36
C LYS A 19 5.23 1.26 12.30
N TYR A 20 3.93 1.49 12.26
CA TYR A 20 3.36 2.83 12.20
C TYR A 20 2.01 2.91 12.92
N ALA A 21 1.87 3.85 13.84
CA ALA A 21 0.60 4.09 14.53
C ALA A 21 -0.38 4.88 13.64
N ALA A 22 -1.23 4.17 12.89
CA ALA A 22 -2.17 4.76 11.93
C ALA A 22 -3.27 5.63 12.57
N SER A 23 -3.57 5.42 13.86
CA SER A 23 -4.56 6.20 14.59
C SER A 23 -4.15 6.34 16.05
N LYS A 24 -4.31 7.55 16.60
CA LYS A 24 -4.15 7.81 18.04
C LYS A 24 -5.33 7.26 18.86
N ARG A 25 -6.43 6.89 18.21
CA ARG A 25 -7.69 6.45 18.84
C ARG A 25 -7.73 4.94 19.06
N ILE A 26 -6.96 4.18 18.28
CA ILE A 26 -6.85 2.72 18.41
C ILE A 26 -5.71 2.44 19.37
N VAL A 27 -6.04 2.10 20.61
CA VAL A 27 -5.11 2.06 21.74
C VAL A 27 -5.15 0.70 22.41
N GLN A 28 -3.97 0.16 22.74
CA GLN A 28 -3.80 -1.03 23.56
C GLN A 28 -2.87 -0.67 24.73
N GLU A 29 -3.25 -1.03 25.96
CA GLU A 29 -2.47 -0.73 27.17
C GLU A 29 -2.09 0.77 27.32
N GLY A 30 -2.97 1.66 26.86
CA GLY A 30 -2.77 3.10 26.95
C GLY A 30 -1.84 3.72 25.89
N LYS A 31 -1.37 2.93 24.91
CA LYS A 31 -0.56 3.43 23.77
C LYS A 31 -1.23 3.15 22.41
N PRO A 32 -1.10 4.06 21.42
CA PRO A 32 -1.56 3.80 20.07
C PRO A 32 -0.99 2.49 19.51
N VAL A 33 -1.84 1.68 18.91
CA VAL A 33 -1.43 0.39 18.32
C VAL A 33 -0.67 0.66 17.04
N GLU A 34 0.52 0.07 16.93
CA GLU A 34 1.32 0.10 15.72
C GLU A 34 0.83 -0.93 14.71
N TRP A 35 0.61 -0.47 13.49
CA TRP A 35 0.26 -1.29 12.34
C TRP A 35 1.56 -1.71 11.65
N GLU A 36 1.62 -2.95 11.19
CA GLU A 36 2.76 -3.48 10.45
C GLU A 36 2.50 -3.29 8.95
N ILE A 37 3.42 -2.61 8.27
CA ILE A 37 3.34 -2.30 6.84
C ILE A 37 4.48 -3.01 6.12
N GLY A 38 4.14 -3.81 5.10
CA GLY A 38 5.09 -4.45 4.20
C GLY A 38 5.05 -3.84 2.81
N ALA A 39 6.23 -3.74 2.17
CA ALA A 39 6.31 -3.39 0.75
C ALA A 39 5.83 -4.56 -0.12
N ILE A 40 5.27 -4.22 -1.28
CA ILE A 40 4.89 -5.21 -2.29
C ILE A 40 5.94 -5.27 -3.40
N THR A 41 5.93 -6.38 -4.13
CA THR A 41 6.76 -6.53 -5.33
C THR A 41 6.19 -5.72 -6.50
N GLY A 42 7.05 -5.44 -7.50
CA GLY A 42 6.59 -4.77 -8.73
C GLY A 42 5.52 -5.57 -9.49
N GLU A 43 5.55 -6.90 -9.42
CA GLU A 43 4.53 -7.76 -10.02
C GLU A 43 3.17 -7.61 -9.32
N GLU A 44 3.17 -7.55 -7.99
CA GLU A 44 1.96 -7.29 -7.21
C GLU A 44 1.40 -5.90 -7.48
N ASP A 45 2.27 -4.88 -7.61
CA ASP A 45 1.86 -3.51 -7.95
C ASP A 45 1.20 -3.45 -9.33
N GLU A 46 1.83 -4.09 -10.34
CA GLU A 46 1.30 -4.17 -11.69
C GLU A 46 -0.08 -4.87 -11.71
N ALA A 47 -0.22 -5.98 -10.97
CA ALA A 47 -1.48 -6.69 -10.84
C ALA A 47 -2.58 -5.78 -10.25
N LEU A 48 -2.28 -5.05 -9.17
CA LEU A 48 -3.22 -4.09 -8.56
C LEU A 48 -3.63 -2.98 -9.52
N ARG A 49 -2.68 -2.38 -10.25
CA ARG A 49 -2.98 -1.35 -11.27
C ARG A 49 -3.87 -1.89 -12.37
N LYS A 50 -3.59 -3.11 -12.85
CA LYS A 50 -4.37 -3.76 -13.91
C LYS A 50 -5.80 -4.06 -13.45
N GLU A 51 -5.99 -4.56 -12.24
CA GLU A 51 -7.33 -4.79 -11.64
C GLU A 51 -8.16 -3.50 -11.47
N CYS A 52 -7.47 -2.37 -11.37
CA CYS A 52 -8.07 -1.05 -11.23
C CYS A 52 -8.18 -0.31 -12.57
N THR A 53 -7.71 -0.90 -13.68
CA THR A 53 -7.76 -0.30 -15.01
C THR A 53 -8.90 -0.88 -15.84
N LYS A 54 -9.81 -0.03 -16.29
CA LYS A 54 -10.93 -0.39 -17.17
C LYS A 54 -10.78 0.27 -18.53
N ARG A 55 -11.38 -0.33 -19.56
CA ARG A 55 -11.47 0.29 -20.89
C ARG A 55 -12.71 1.17 -20.94
N VAL A 56 -12.52 2.48 -21.09
CA VAL A 56 -13.62 3.45 -21.23
C VAL A 56 -13.77 3.87 -22.69
N PRO A 57 -15.00 4.04 -23.20
CA PRO A 57 -15.22 4.47 -24.57
C PRO A 57 -14.73 5.90 -24.77
N VAL A 58 -14.11 6.19 -25.92
CA VAL A 58 -13.67 7.53 -26.28
C VAL A 58 -14.89 8.36 -26.70
N PRO A 59 -15.16 9.50 -26.04
CA PRO A 59 -16.27 10.38 -26.43
C PRO A 59 -16.16 10.76 -27.91
N GLY A 60 -17.25 10.53 -28.67
CA GLY A 60 -17.32 10.88 -30.09
C GLY A 60 -16.67 9.89 -31.07
N LYS A 61 -16.07 8.78 -30.61
CA LYS A 61 -15.52 7.74 -31.50
C LYS A 61 -16.17 6.37 -31.26
N ARG A 62 -16.85 5.85 -32.29
CA ARG A 62 -17.45 4.51 -32.25
C ARG A 62 -16.35 3.44 -32.23
N ASN A 63 -16.49 2.43 -31.36
CA ASN A 63 -15.55 1.32 -31.18
C ASN A 63 -14.10 1.70 -30.75
N ALA A 64 -13.88 2.92 -30.24
CA ALA A 64 -12.59 3.31 -29.67
C ALA A 64 -12.67 3.32 -28.13
N PHE A 65 -11.67 2.71 -27.48
CA PHE A 65 -11.58 2.64 -26.02
C PHE A 65 -10.16 2.97 -25.56
N ILE A 66 -10.05 3.70 -24.45
CA ILE A 66 -8.78 4.00 -23.78
C ILE A 66 -8.74 3.32 -22.40
N PRO A 67 -7.55 2.93 -21.91
CA PRO A 67 -7.40 2.49 -20.52
C PRO A 67 -7.55 3.68 -19.58
N GLU A 68 -8.34 3.50 -18.52
CA GLU A 68 -8.51 4.45 -17.42
C GLU A 68 -8.34 3.70 -16.10
N THR A 69 -7.36 4.12 -15.30
CA THR A 69 -7.09 3.54 -13.98
C THR A 69 -7.84 4.31 -12.91
N ASP A 70 -8.62 3.59 -12.11
CA ASP A 70 -9.23 4.13 -10.89
C ASP A 70 -8.18 4.17 -9.78
N PHE A 71 -7.53 5.33 -9.63
CA PHE A 71 -6.49 5.54 -8.63
C PHE A 71 -7.00 5.46 -7.20
N THR A 72 -8.27 5.80 -6.94
CA THR A 72 -8.87 5.69 -5.60
C THR A 72 -9.04 4.22 -5.21
N LYS A 73 -9.51 3.39 -6.15
CA LYS A 73 -9.61 1.94 -5.95
C LYS A 73 -8.22 1.31 -5.80
N TYR A 74 -7.28 1.67 -6.67
CA TYR A 74 -5.90 1.19 -6.61
C TYR A 74 -5.25 1.52 -5.27
N LEU A 75 -5.33 2.78 -4.80
CA LEU A 75 -4.75 3.18 -3.53
C LEU A 75 -5.36 2.41 -2.36
N SER A 76 -6.69 2.20 -2.38
CA SER A 76 -7.36 1.40 -1.35
C SER A 76 -6.88 -0.04 -1.32
N LYS A 77 -6.66 -0.66 -2.48
CA LYS A 77 -6.12 -2.02 -2.58
C LYS A 77 -4.66 -2.10 -2.15
N LEU A 78 -3.85 -1.11 -2.53
CA LEU A 78 -2.46 -1.01 -2.13
C LEU A 78 -2.34 -0.93 -0.61
N VAL A 79 -3.11 -0.04 0.03
CA VAL A 79 -3.18 0.09 1.50
C VAL A 79 -3.50 -1.25 2.15
N VAL A 80 -4.54 -1.94 1.68
CA VAL A 80 -4.92 -3.25 2.21
C VAL A 80 -3.81 -4.28 2.05
N LYS A 81 -3.24 -4.38 0.84
CA LYS A 81 -2.22 -5.38 0.51
C LYS A 81 -0.93 -5.18 1.30
N CYS A 82 -0.56 -3.93 1.59
CA CYS A 82 0.60 -3.57 2.40
C CYS A 82 0.35 -3.68 3.91
N THR A 83 -0.90 -3.77 4.37
CA THR A 83 -1.20 -3.90 5.80
C THR A 83 -1.04 -5.37 6.23
N ILE A 84 0.04 -5.67 6.95
CA ILE A 84 0.32 -7.01 7.51
C ILE A 84 -0.40 -7.19 8.85
N PHE A 85 -0.37 -6.16 9.68
CA PHE A 85 -1.10 -6.11 10.95
C PHE A 85 -1.78 -4.74 11.11
N PRO A 86 -3.07 -4.68 11.50
CA PRO A 86 -3.98 -5.81 11.73
C PRO A 86 -4.33 -6.56 10.43
N ASN A 87 -4.76 -7.83 10.54
CA ASN A 87 -5.27 -8.56 9.38
C ASN A 87 -6.63 -7.98 8.97
N LEU A 88 -6.65 -7.15 7.92
CA LEU A 88 -7.88 -6.51 7.44
C LEU A 88 -8.87 -7.48 6.79
N ASN A 89 -8.45 -8.71 6.49
CA ASN A 89 -9.33 -9.79 6.03
C ASN A 89 -9.90 -10.64 7.17
N ASP A 90 -9.62 -10.29 8.43
CA ASP A 90 -10.18 -10.98 9.58
C ASP A 90 -11.70 -10.79 9.66
N ALA A 91 -12.43 -11.90 9.72
CA ALA A 91 -13.88 -11.90 9.67
C ALA A 91 -14.50 -11.32 10.95
N GLU A 92 -13.92 -11.57 12.12
CA GLU A 92 -14.41 -11.04 13.39
C GLU A 92 -14.25 -9.51 13.40
N LEU A 93 -13.10 -9.01 12.96
CA LEU A 93 -12.84 -7.59 12.83
C LEU A 93 -13.82 -6.93 11.85
N GLN A 94 -13.98 -7.44 10.63
CA GLN A 94 -14.94 -6.91 9.66
C GLN A 94 -16.38 -6.89 10.20
N ASN A 95 -16.81 -7.97 10.84
CA ASN A 95 -18.13 -8.06 11.45
C ASN A 95 -18.34 -7.04 12.57
N SER A 96 -17.32 -6.78 13.40
CA SER A 96 -17.41 -5.77 14.47
C SER A 96 -17.65 -4.34 13.95
N TYR A 97 -17.18 -4.06 12.73
CA TYR A 97 -17.39 -2.77 12.05
C TYR A 97 -18.63 -2.78 11.12
N GLY A 98 -19.28 -3.93 10.93
CA GLY A 98 -20.49 -4.05 10.09
C GLY A 98 -20.21 -3.89 8.59
N VAL A 99 -19.00 -4.20 8.14
CA VAL A 99 -18.53 -3.99 6.77
C VAL A 99 -18.11 -5.31 6.12
N MET A 100 -18.11 -5.37 4.79
CA MET A 100 -17.66 -6.54 4.04
C MET A 100 -16.52 -6.16 3.10
N GLY A 101 -15.31 -6.59 3.46
CA GLY A 101 -14.11 -6.35 2.66
C GLY A 101 -13.11 -5.42 3.35
N ALA A 102 -11.84 -5.71 3.12
CA ALA A 102 -10.72 -5.03 3.76
C ALA A 102 -10.62 -3.54 3.36
N GLU A 103 -10.95 -3.20 2.11
CA GLU A 103 -10.94 -1.82 1.61
C GLU A 103 -11.97 -0.93 2.33
N GLU A 104 -13.16 -1.48 2.62
CA GLU A 104 -14.21 -0.76 3.36
C GLU A 104 -13.86 -0.69 4.85
N LEU A 105 -13.32 -1.78 5.40
CA LEU A 105 -12.88 -1.83 6.79
C LEU A 105 -11.85 -0.75 7.11
N VAL A 106 -10.76 -0.64 6.35
CA VAL A 106 -9.70 0.35 6.67
C VAL A 106 -10.22 1.79 6.62
N LYS A 107 -11.14 2.10 5.69
CA LYS A 107 -11.78 3.42 5.58
C LYS A 107 -12.81 3.67 6.67
N THR A 108 -13.36 2.62 7.27
CA THR A 108 -14.30 2.72 8.40
C THR A 108 -13.57 2.86 9.73
N MET A 109 -12.44 2.17 9.90
CA MET A 109 -11.60 2.25 11.11
C MET A 109 -10.93 3.62 11.26
N LEU A 110 -10.42 4.17 10.17
CA LEU A 110 -9.66 5.42 10.14
C LEU A 110 -10.54 6.60 9.75
N THR A 111 -10.34 7.75 10.39
CA THR A 111 -10.91 9.02 9.91
C THR A 111 -10.27 9.39 8.57
N PRO A 112 -10.86 10.31 7.77
CA PRO A 112 -10.30 10.69 6.48
C PRO A 112 -8.84 11.19 6.55
N GLY A 113 -8.49 11.92 7.59
CA GLY A 113 -7.11 12.38 7.82
C GLY A 113 -6.16 11.23 8.15
N GLU A 114 -6.55 10.35 9.10
CA GLU A 114 -5.75 9.17 9.45
C GLU A 114 -5.57 8.23 8.25
N TYR A 115 -6.60 8.02 7.43
CA TYR A 115 -6.50 7.22 6.21
C TYR A 115 -5.55 7.86 5.20
N ALA A 116 -5.61 9.18 5.01
CA ALA A 116 -4.70 9.88 4.10
C ALA A 116 -3.24 9.77 4.55
N ASP A 117 -2.97 9.98 5.84
CA ASP A 117 -1.64 9.85 6.43
C ASP A 117 -1.12 8.41 6.33
N TYR A 118 -1.98 7.44 6.62
CA TYR A 118 -1.64 6.02 6.50
C TYR A 118 -1.35 5.61 5.05
N ALA A 119 -2.17 6.07 4.10
CA ALA A 119 -1.95 5.84 2.67
C ALA A 119 -0.66 6.51 2.15
N ALA A 120 -0.29 7.68 2.69
CA ALA A 120 0.99 8.32 2.39
C ALA A 120 2.16 7.48 2.91
N LYS A 121 2.07 6.95 4.14
CA LYS A 121 3.09 6.07 4.71
C LYS A 121 3.23 4.76 3.93
N VAL A 122 2.12 4.14 3.50
CA VAL A 122 2.16 2.96 2.63
C VAL A 122 2.90 3.25 1.32
N GLN A 123 2.68 4.42 0.70
CA GLN A 123 3.38 4.79 -0.53
C GLN A 123 4.88 5.03 -0.30
N GLU A 124 5.26 5.61 0.84
CA GLU A 124 6.66 5.79 1.25
C GLU A 124 7.36 4.43 1.43
N VAL A 125 6.73 3.46 2.08
CA VAL A 125 7.25 2.09 2.24
C VAL A 125 7.49 1.39 0.91
N ASN A 126 6.67 1.68 -0.09
CA ASN A 126 6.85 1.17 -1.46
C ASN A 126 7.79 2.03 -2.32
N GLY A 127 8.44 3.04 -1.74
CA GLY A 127 9.42 3.87 -2.44
C GLY A 127 8.83 4.88 -3.43
N PHE A 128 7.51 5.12 -3.42
CA PHE A 128 6.88 6.08 -4.36
C PHE A 128 7.18 7.54 -4.02
N ASN A 129 7.59 7.83 -2.79
CA ASN A 129 7.83 9.18 -2.28
C ASN A 129 9.29 9.48 -1.92
N ILE A 130 10.25 8.60 -2.23
CA ILE A 130 11.66 8.81 -1.88
C ILE A 130 12.32 9.64 -3.00
N PRO A 131 12.78 10.88 -2.74
CA PRO A 131 13.68 11.56 -3.65
C PRO A 131 14.95 10.72 -3.78
N LEU A 132 15.38 10.46 -5.01
CA LEU A 132 16.51 9.57 -5.34
C LEU A 132 17.79 9.85 -4.53
N ASP A 133 17.93 11.07 -4.02
CA ASP A 133 19.10 11.57 -3.29
C ASP A 133 19.21 11.04 -1.83
N GLU A 134 18.11 10.67 -1.16
CA GLU A 134 18.17 10.16 0.23
C GLU A 134 18.59 8.68 0.30
N ALA A 135 18.28 7.89 -0.73
CA ALA A 135 18.60 6.46 -0.78
C ALA A 135 20.12 6.15 -0.90
N VAL A 136 20.95 7.14 -1.25
CA VAL A 136 22.39 6.97 -1.47
C VAL A 136 23.21 7.20 -0.20
N GLU A 137 22.69 7.95 0.78
CA GLU A 137 23.41 8.26 2.02
C GLU A 137 23.35 7.12 3.05
N GLU A 138 22.24 6.38 3.14
CA GLU A 138 22.14 5.22 4.06
C GLU A 138 22.98 4.01 3.60
N ALA A 139 23.27 3.88 2.31
CA ALA A 139 24.10 2.78 1.78
C ALA A 139 25.62 2.96 2.02
N LYS A 140 26.04 4.07 2.63
CA LYS A 140 27.45 4.40 2.87
C LYS A 140 27.90 4.31 4.33
N ASN A 141 27.00 3.97 5.27
CA ASN A 141 27.33 3.81 6.69
C ASN A 141 27.34 2.35 7.15
#